data_AF-A0AAN7QPN7-F1
#
_entry.id   AF-A0AAN7QPN7-F1
#
_cell.length_a   1.000
_cell.length_b   1.000
_cell.length_c   1.000
_cell.angle_alpha   90.00
_cell.angle_beta   90.00
_cell.angle_gamma   90.00
#
_symmetry.space_group_name_H-M   'P 1'
#
loop_
_entity.id
_entity.type
_entity.pdbx_description
1 polymer ?
#
loop_
_entity_poly.entity_id
_entity_poly.type
_entity_poly.pdbx_seq_one_letter_code
_entity_poly.pdbx_strand_id
1 'polypeptide(L)'
;MDHEKLLLLAKVAGLTSSGIFSGYTWALSRATVPAIVDYGSGDEAVMLAQWRYQYVDGAAFSRPCCLINALSFGYLAYQGRVHHNECYGNLGCCAGAIHEVVVLIHARLAGNVVTPNLGIPLQYLYIIAAIASASGVPWALTLLRRTNGALSIRSKRLAGPYNDPISQPLCITYASHEQGAMKRESDDPKYKTAKALINRWKWHNDLRTALLILGTIVGAIAVVLDL
;
A
#
# COMPACT_ATOMS: atom_id res chain seq x y z
N MET A 1 -28.35 -10.00 -2.53
CA MET A 1 -27.56 -10.20 -1.29
C MET A 1 -28.12 -9.23 -0.27
N ASP A 2 -28.44 -9.69 0.94
CA ASP A 2 -28.92 -8.79 2.00
C ASP A 2 -27.81 -7.81 2.45
N HIS A 3 -28.22 -6.74 3.12
CA HIS A 3 -27.33 -5.66 3.51
C HIS A 3 -26.24 -6.12 4.48
N GLU A 4 -26.58 -6.99 5.44
CA GLU A 4 -25.61 -7.57 6.38
C GLU A 4 -24.52 -8.40 5.68
N LYS A 5 -24.89 -9.24 4.70
CA LYS A 5 -23.88 -10.00 3.93
C LYS A 5 -22.98 -9.08 3.12
N LEU A 6 -23.50 -7.97 2.60
CA LEU A 6 -22.67 -6.95 1.92
C LEU A 6 -21.67 -6.29 2.87
N LEU A 7 -22.10 -5.92 4.09
CA LEU A 7 -21.20 -5.38 5.11
C LEU A 7 -20.12 -6.39 5.50
N LEU A 8 -20.51 -7.63 5.79
CA LEU A 8 -19.56 -8.69 6.14
C LEU A 8 -18.56 -8.97 5.01
N LEU A 9 -19.06 -9.04 3.77
CA LEU A 9 -18.21 -9.23 2.60
C LEU A 9 -17.20 -8.08 2.45
N ALA A 10 -17.62 -6.83 2.63
CA ALA A 10 -16.72 -5.68 2.57
C ALA A 10 -15.68 -5.71 3.69
N LYS A 11 -16.06 -6.08 4.92
CA LYS A 11 -15.11 -6.24 6.05
C LYS A 11 -14.04 -7.28 5.74
N VAL A 12 -14.46 -8.47 5.30
CA VAL A 12 -13.54 -9.57 4.96
C VAL A 12 -12.67 -9.20 3.75
N ALA A 13 -13.26 -8.75 2.65
CA ALA A 13 -12.53 -8.41 1.44
C ALA A 13 -11.50 -7.30 1.68
N GLY A 14 -11.88 -6.23 2.40
CA GLY A 14 -10.99 -5.12 2.75
C GLY A 14 -9.82 -5.56 3.62
N LEU A 15 -10.07 -6.33 4.68
CA LEU A 15 -9.01 -6.82 5.58
C LEU A 15 -8.07 -7.80 4.87
N THR A 16 -8.62 -8.78 4.16
CA THR A 16 -7.82 -9.80 3.47
C THR A 16 -6.97 -9.16 2.38
N SER A 17 -7.56 -8.31 1.52
CA SER A 17 -6.82 -7.63 0.45
C SER A 17 -5.73 -6.69 1.02
N SER A 18 -6.02 -5.94 2.09
CA SER A 18 -5.05 -5.05 2.74
C SER A 18 -3.88 -5.83 3.38
N GLY A 19 -4.18 -6.93 4.06
CA GLY A 19 -3.17 -7.82 4.65
C GLY A 19 -2.28 -8.47 3.59
N ILE A 20 -2.87 -9.00 2.53
CA ILE A 20 -2.12 -9.57 1.39
C ILE A 20 -1.23 -8.52 0.73
N PHE A 21 -1.76 -7.32 0.47
CA PHE A 21 -1.02 -6.28 -0.24
C PHE A 21 0.14 -5.70 0.58
N SER A 22 -0.08 -5.48 1.88
CA SER A 22 0.97 -5.05 2.81
C SER A 22 2.05 -6.13 2.96
N GLY A 23 1.66 -7.40 3.13
CA GLY A 23 2.57 -8.54 3.20
C GLY A 23 3.42 -8.72 1.94
N TYR A 24 2.80 -8.64 0.76
CA TYR A 24 3.51 -8.68 -0.52
C TYR A 24 4.55 -7.56 -0.64
N THR A 25 4.16 -6.32 -0.32
CA THR A 25 5.07 -5.16 -0.41
C THR A 25 6.22 -5.28 0.61
N TRP A 26 5.94 -5.82 1.80
CA TRP A 26 6.96 -6.10 2.80
C TRP A 26 7.95 -7.15 2.30
N ALA A 27 7.46 -8.28 1.76
CA ALA A 27 8.28 -9.35 1.22
C ALA A 27 9.16 -8.86 0.06
N LEU A 28 8.62 -8.01 -0.82
CA LEU A 28 9.36 -7.37 -1.89
C LEU A 28 10.57 -6.61 -1.36
N SER A 29 10.40 -5.80 -0.32
CA SER A 29 11.50 -5.04 0.27
C SER A 29 12.49 -5.89 1.05
N ARG A 30 12.02 -6.91 1.78
CA ARG A 30 12.84 -7.66 2.75
C ARG A 30 13.46 -8.93 2.23
N ALA A 31 12.87 -9.54 1.20
CA ALA A 31 13.40 -10.76 0.60
C ALA A 31 13.82 -10.51 -0.85
N THR A 32 12.92 -10.00 -1.68
CA THR A 32 13.17 -9.92 -3.12
C THR A 32 14.27 -8.91 -3.49
N VAL A 33 14.26 -7.70 -2.92
CA VAL A 33 15.32 -6.72 -3.23
C VAL A 33 16.71 -7.22 -2.81
N PRO A 34 16.93 -7.70 -1.56
CA PRO A 34 18.21 -8.29 -1.19
C PRO A 34 18.64 -9.39 -2.16
N ALA A 35 17.74 -10.31 -2.52
CA ALA A 35 18.04 -11.36 -3.49
C ALA A 35 18.49 -10.82 -4.86
N ILE A 36 17.83 -9.78 -5.38
CA ILE A 36 18.23 -9.13 -6.64
C ILE A 36 19.63 -8.52 -6.52
N VAL A 37 19.90 -7.81 -5.43
CA VAL A 37 21.17 -7.11 -5.20
C VAL A 37 22.33 -8.07 -4.96
N ASP A 38 22.10 -9.15 -4.22
CA ASP A 38 23.12 -10.12 -3.86
C ASP A 38 23.45 -11.03 -5.04
N TYR A 39 22.43 -11.57 -5.72
CA TYR A 39 22.61 -12.44 -6.88
C TYR A 39 23.17 -11.71 -8.10
N GLY A 40 22.74 -10.47 -8.34
CA GLY A 40 23.21 -9.66 -9.46
C GLY A 40 24.43 -8.79 -9.13
N SER A 41 25.09 -8.98 -7.99
CA SER A 41 26.19 -8.11 -7.51
C SER A 41 27.37 -7.96 -8.48
N GLY A 42 27.55 -8.90 -9.42
CA GLY A 42 28.57 -8.85 -10.48
C GLY A 42 28.08 -8.38 -11.85
N ASP A 43 26.78 -8.22 -12.07
CA ASP A 43 26.21 -7.84 -13.37
C ASP A 43 24.95 -6.96 -13.20
N GLU A 44 25.09 -5.67 -13.54
CA GLU A 44 23.98 -4.73 -13.49
C GLU A 44 22.83 -5.09 -14.43
N ALA A 45 23.11 -5.70 -15.57
CA ALA A 45 22.07 -6.11 -16.51
C ALA A 45 21.17 -7.17 -15.87
N VAL A 46 21.74 -8.15 -15.17
CA VAL A 46 20.97 -9.18 -14.44
C VAL A 46 20.12 -8.54 -13.34
N MET A 47 20.70 -7.65 -12.52
CA MET A 47 19.92 -6.94 -11.48
C MET A 47 18.73 -6.18 -12.07
N LEU A 48 18.95 -5.47 -13.17
CA LEU A 48 17.95 -4.64 -13.82
C LEU A 48 16.88 -5.48 -14.53
N ALA A 49 17.22 -6.66 -15.05
CA ALA A 49 16.27 -7.61 -15.62
C ALA A 49 15.34 -8.18 -14.52
N GLN A 50 15.92 -8.62 -13.40
CA GLN A 50 15.17 -9.16 -12.27
C GLN A 50 14.28 -8.09 -11.61
N TRP A 51 14.80 -6.88 -11.41
CA TRP A 51 14.00 -5.75 -10.94
C TRP A 51 12.82 -5.49 -11.87
N ARG A 52 13.04 -5.47 -13.19
CA ARG A 52 12.00 -5.18 -14.17
C ARG A 52 10.90 -6.24 -14.11
N TYR A 53 11.27 -7.52 -14.08
CA TYR A 53 10.32 -8.62 -13.92
C TYR A 53 9.44 -8.41 -12.69
N GLN A 54 10.06 -8.15 -11.53
CA GLN A 54 9.31 -7.98 -10.30
C GLN A 54 8.45 -6.71 -10.26
N TYR A 55 8.90 -5.66 -10.93
CA TYR A 55 8.14 -4.44 -11.06
C TYR A 55 6.86 -4.64 -11.88
N VAL A 56 6.95 -5.36 -13.00
CA VAL A 56 5.80 -5.68 -13.85
C VAL A 56 4.79 -6.53 -13.10
N ASP A 57 5.26 -7.62 -12.49
CA ASP A 57 4.44 -8.53 -11.70
C ASP A 57 3.75 -7.80 -10.52
N GLY A 58 4.52 -7.01 -9.77
CA GLY A 58 3.98 -6.19 -8.69
C GLY A 58 2.98 -5.13 -9.15
N ALA A 59 3.12 -4.58 -10.35
CA ALA A 59 2.15 -3.64 -10.92
C ALA A 59 0.84 -4.33 -11.30
N ALA A 60 0.89 -5.54 -11.85
CA ALA A 60 -0.30 -6.33 -12.15
C ALA A 60 -1.05 -6.74 -10.87
N PHE A 61 -0.31 -7.14 -9.83
CA PHE A 61 -0.87 -7.56 -8.55
C PHE A 61 -1.43 -6.42 -7.70
N SER A 62 -0.73 -5.29 -7.60
CA SER A 62 -1.11 -4.20 -6.69
C SER A 62 -2.41 -3.47 -7.06
N ARG A 63 -2.72 -3.38 -8.36
CA ARG A 63 -3.91 -2.68 -8.87
C ARG A 63 -5.23 -3.27 -8.36
N PRO A 64 -5.51 -4.59 -8.51
CA PRO A 64 -6.75 -5.16 -7.99
C PRO A 64 -6.83 -5.04 -6.46
N CYS A 65 -5.73 -5.23 -5.73
CA CYS A 65 -5.74 -5.05 -4.27
C CYS A 65 -6.09 -3.62 -3.86
N CYS A 66 -5.50 -2.61 -4.51
CA CYS A 66 -5.83 -1.20 -4.28
C CYS A 66 -7.32 -0.92 -4.54
N LEU A 67 -7.87 -1.46 -5.63
CA LEU A 67 -9.28 -1.29 -5.98
C LEU A 67 -10.21 -1.95 -4.95
N ILE A 68 -9.91 -3.19 -4.56
CA ILE A 68 -10.68 -3.92 -3.54
C ILE A 68 -10.64 -3.16 -2.21
N ASN A 69 -9.47 -2.67 -1.79
CA ASN A 69 -9.33 -1.90 -0.55
C ASN A 69 -10.14 -0.60 -0.60
N ALA A 70 -10.04 0.16 -1.70
CA ALA A 70 -10.76 1.42 -1.87
C ALA A 70 -12.28 1.22 -1.86
N LEU A 71 -12.77 0.21 -2.60
CA LEU A 71 -14.20 -0.08 -2.67
C LEU A 71 -14.74 -0.63 -1.34
N SER A 72 -14.01 -1.55 -0.70
CA SER A 72 -14.47 -2.20 0.53
C SER A 72 -14.51 -1.22 1.69
N PHE A 73 -13.40 -0.55 2.01
CA PHE A 73 -13.37 0.42 3.10
C PHE A 73 -14.12 1.70 2.77
N GLY A 74 -14.17 2.11 1.49
CA GLY A 74 -15.02 3.23 1.05
C GLY A 74 -16.51 2.94 1.25
N TYR A 75 -16.96 1.72 0.95
CA TYR A 75 -18.33 1.29 1.21
C TYR A 75 -18.63 1.28 2.72
N LEU A 76 -17.75 0.72 3.55
CA LEU A 76 -17.92 0.72 5.01
C LEU A 76 -17.93 2.13 5.60
N ALA A 77 -17.08 3.03 5.10
CA ALA A 77 -17.11 4.44 5.48
C ALA A 77 -18.44 5.12 5.12
N TYR A 78 -18.97 4.83 3.93
CA TYR A 78 -20.27 5.37 3.50
C TYR A 78 -21.40 4.89 4.43
N GLN A 79 -21.43 3.60 4.78
CA GLN A 79 -22.44 3.04 5.69
C GLN A 79 -22.30 3.58 7.12
N GLY A 80 -21.07 3.73 7.61
CA GLY A 80 -20.80 4.33 8.93
C GLY A 80 -21.32 5.77 9.08
N ARG A 81 -21.48 6.52 7.98
CA ARG A 81 -22.10 7.85 7.98
C ARG A 81 -23.59 7.80 8.29
N VAL A 82 -24.29 6.81 7.74
CA VAL A 82 -25.76 6.68 7.85
C VAL A 82 -26.14 6.45 9.32
N HIS A 83 -25.42 5.58 10.03
CA HIS A 83 -25.67 5.30 11.45
C HIS A 83 -25.26 6.45 12.38
N HIS A 84 -24.27 7.28 12.00
CA HIS A 84 -23.82 8.40 12.83
C HIS A 84 -24.84 9.54 12.93
N ASN A 85 -25.70 9.71 11.92
CA ASN A 85 -26.76 10.73 11.93
C ASN A 85 -27.89 10.40 12.93
N GLU A 86 -27.97 9.17 13.43
CA GLU A 86 -28.99 8.76 14.42
C GLU A 86 -28.47 8.85 15.88
N CYS A 87 -27.16 8.77 16.13
CA CYS A 87 -26.60 8.72 17.48
C CYS A 87 -25.99 10.04 18.01
N TYR A 88 -25.58 10.99 17.15
CA TYR A 88 -24.84 12.19 17.60
C TYR A 88 -25.71 13.43 17.86
N GLY A 89 -26.75 13.22 18.68
CA GLY A 89 -27.39 14.30 19.43
C GLY A 89 -26.59 14.77 20.64
N ASN A 90 -25.45 14.15 21.02
CA ASN A 90 -24.67 14.61 22.18
C ASN A 90 -23.17 14.25 22.16
N LEU A 91 -22.38 15.32 22.26
CA LEU A 91 -21.05 15.50 22.87
C LEU A 91 -19.83 14.69 22.41
N GLY A 92 -18.74 15.43 22.23
CA GLY A 92 -17.44 14.96 21.74
C GLY A 92 -16.50 14.41 22.80
N CYS A 93 -15.37 13.86 22.34
CA CYS A 93 -14.10 13.78 23.07
C CYS A 93 -13.03 13.07 22.21
N CYS A 94 -12.24 13.84 21.45
CA CYS A 94 -11.14 13.30 20.64
C CYS A 94 -9.81 13.42 21.40
N ALA A 95 -9.42 12.43 22.20
CA ALA A 95 -8.05 12.39 22.77
C ALA A 95 -7.50 11.00 23.18
N GLY A 96 -8.28 9.90 23.15
CA GLY A 96 -7.89 8.64 23.80
C GLY A 96 -7.67 7.40 22.91
N ALA A 97 -7.68 7.54 21.58
CA ALA A 97 -8.02 6.43 20.68
C ALA A 97 -7.12 5.18 20.73
N ILE A 98 -5.83 5.30 21.06
CA ILE A 98 -4.92 4.15 21.07
C ILE A 98 -4.99 3.38 22.39
N HIS A 99 -5.14 4.08 23.52
CA HIS A 99 -5.22 3.42 24.83
C HIS A 99 -6.57 2.72 25.02
N GLU A 100 -7.65 3.34 24.57
CA GLU A 100 -8.99 2.75 24.67
C GLU A 100 -9.14 1.48 23.83
N VAL A 101 -8.54 1.39 22.64
CA VAL A 101 -8.58 0.16 21.83
C VAL A 101 -7.91 -1.02 22.55
N VAL A 102 -6.78 -0.79 23.21
CA VAL A 102 -6.07 -1.85 23.96
C VAL A 102 -6.88 -2.32 25.16
N VAL A 103 -7.48 -1.38 25.90
CA VAL A 103 -8.37 -1.68 27.03
C VAL A 103 -9.62 -2.41 26.55
N LEU A 104 -10.18 -2.03 25.41
CA LEU A 104 -11.36 -2.67 24.84
C LEU A 104 -11.08 -4.11 24.41
N ILE A 105 -9.94 -4.35 23.74
CA ILE A 105 -9.52 -5.69 23.34
C ILE A 105 -9.35 -6.57 24.59
N HIS A 106 -8.68 -6.06 25.63
CA HIS A 106 -8.53 -6.79 26.89
C HIS A 106 -9.87 -7.03 27.59
N ALA A 107 -10.76 -6.04 27.64
CA ALA A 107 -12.08 -6.17 28.24
C ALA A 107 -12.96 -7.18 27.50
N ARG A 108 -12.95 -7.16 26.17
CA ARG A 108 -13.74 -8.07 25.32
C ARG A 108 -13.18 -9.50 25.38
N LEU A 109 -11.85 -9.67 25.43
CA LEU A 109 -11.22 -10.97 25.71
C LEU A 109 -11.55 -11.48 27.12
N ALA A 110 -11.79 -10.59 28.08
CA ALA A 110 -12.23 -10.93 29.43
C ALA A 110 -13.76 -11.13 29.58
N GLY A 111 -14.52 -11.08 28.48
CA GLY A 111 -15.98 -11.23 28.49
C GLY A 111 -16.76 -10.00 29.00
N ASN A 112 -16.09 -8.88 29.22
CA ASN A 112 -16.72 -7.63 29.63
C ASN A 112 -17.21 -6.86 28.40
N VAL A 113 -18.48 -6.46 28.41
CA VAL A 113 -19.04 -5.55 27.42
C VAL A 113 -18.64 -4.13 27.80
N VAL A 114 -17.57 -3.63 27.19
CA VAL A 114 -17.21 -2.21 27.27
C VAL A 114 -17.58 -1.60 25.93
N THR A 115 -18.41 -0.55 25.94
CA THR A 115 -18.65 0.28 24.76
C THR A 115 -17.50 1.27 24.61
N PRO A 116 -16.68 1.18 23.54
CA PRO A 116 -15.59 2.13 23.32
C PRO A 116 -16.18 3.51 23.08
N ASN A 117 -15.73 4.52 23.81
CA ASN A 117 -16.06 5.91 23.52
C ASN A 117 -14.85 6.60 22.90
N LEU A 118 -14.40 6.06 21.75
CA LEU A 118 -13.18 6.50 21.09
C LEU A 118 -13.21 7.97 20.65
N GLY A 119 -14.40 8.60 20.65
CA GLY A 119 -14.67 9.94 20.14
C GLY A 119 -14.40 10.13 18.65
N ILE A 120 -13.85 9.12 17.97
CA ILE A 120 -13.61 9.07 16.54
C ILE A 120 -14.75 8.28 15.90
N PRO A 121 -15.57 8.91 15.05
CA PRO A 121 -16.58 8.22 14.28
C PRO A 121 -15.98 7.06 13.48
N LEU A 122 -16.60 5.88 13.54
CA LEU A 122 -16.20 4.68 12.83
C LEU A 122 -15.94 4.93 11.32
N GLN A 123 -16.74 5.82 10.74
CA GLN A 123 -16.57 6.35 9.39
C GLN A 123 -15.12 6.82 9.12
N TYR A 124 -14.51 7.58 10.03
CA TYR A 124 -13.15 8.10 9.83
C TYR A 124 -12.10 6.99 9.87
N LEU A 125 -12.28 5.97 10.71
CA LEU A 125 -11.36 4.83 10.72
C LEU A 125 -11.40 4.09 9.37
N TYR A 126 -12.59 3.87 8.82
CA TYR A 126 -12.73 3.29 7.48
C TYR A 126 -12.20 4.21 6.37
N ILE A 127 -12.36 5.53 6.47
CA ILE A 127 -11.75 6.48 5.51
C ILE A 127 -10.22 6.39 5.56
N ILE A 128 -9.63 6.40 6.76
CA ILE A 128 -8.18 6.29 6.94
C ILE A 128 -7.68 4.96 6.37
N ALA A 129 -8.37 3.85 6.67
CA ALA A 129 -8.05 2.54 6.12
C ALA A 129 -8.13 2.54 4.58
N ALA A 130 -9.19 3.12 3.99
CA ALA A 130 -9.35 3.23 2.55
C ALA A 130 -8.20 4.00 1.90
N ILE A 131 -7.88 5.20 2.42
CA ILE A 131 -6.83 6.06 1.87
C ILE A 131 -5.47 5.37 2.00
N ALA A 132 -5.13 4.87 3.19
CA ALA A 132 -3.84 4.25 3.45
C ALA A 132 -3.65 2.98 2.60
N SER A 133 -4.62 2.08 2.59
CA SER A 133 -4.53 0.79 1.90
C SER A 133 -4.70 0.88 0.38
N ALA A 134 -5.34 1.93 -0.14
CA ALA A 134 -5.42 2.20 -1.58
C ALA A 134 -4.28 3.08 -2.12
N SER A 135 -3.48 3.70 -1.24
CA SER A 135 -2.40 4.63 -1.62
C SER A 135 -1.28 4.01 -2.47
N GLY A 136 -1.19 2.68 -2.54
CA GLY A 136 -0.06 1.97 -3.15
C GLY A 136 0.18 2.32 -4.62
N VAL A 137 -0.89 2.50 -5.42
CA VAL A 137 -0.82 2.92 -6.83
C VAL A 137 -0.50 4.41 -6.95
N PRO A 138 -1.23 5.34 -6.31
CA PRO A 138 -0.85 6.76 -6.28
C PRO A 138 0.60 7.01 -5.86
N TRP A 139 1.08 6.30 -4.83
CA TRP A 139 2.45 6.38 -4.35
C TRP A 139 3.47 5.99 -5.45
N ALA A 140 3.18 4.91 -6.19
CA ALA A 140 4.02 4.47 -7.30
C ALA A 140 4.04 5.48 -8.46
N LEU A 141 2.89 6.06 -8.78
CA LEU A 141 2.72 7.04 -9.87
C LEU A 141 3.27 8.43 -9.54
N THR A 142 3.52 8.75 -8.27
CA THR A 142 3.99 10.07 -7.84
C THR A 142 5.41 10.01 -7.28
N LEU A 143 5.59 9.35 -6.14
CA LEU A 143 6.85 9.40 -5.38
C LEU A 143 7.92 8.46 -5.93
N LEU A 144 7.55 7.25 -6.39
CA LEU A 144 8.52 6.34 -7.02
C LEU A 144 8.80 6.69 -8.48
N ARG A 145 7.95 7.52 -9.09
CA ARG A 145 7.92 7.74 -10.53
C ARG A 145 9.32 7.99 -11.13
N ARG A 146 10.07 8.93 -10.56
CA ARG A 146 11.43 9.27 -11.03
C ARG A 146 12.43 8.13 -10.86
N THR A 147 12.33 7.35 -9.79
CA THR A 147 13.19 6.18 -9.54
C THR A 147 12.86 5.05 -10.52
N ASN A 148 11.57 4.79 -10.74
CA ASN A 148 11.11 3.78 -11.69
C ASN A 148 11.48 4.17 -13.13
N GLY A 149 11.37 5.44 -13.49
CA GLY A 149 11.81 5.98 -14.77
C GLY A 149 13.31 5.77 -15.00
N ALA A 150 14.14 6.16 -14.04
CA ALA A 150 15.60 5.96 -14.12
C ALA A 150 15.99 4.48 -14.24
N LEU A 151 15.37 3.61 -13.43
CA LEU A 151 15.56 2.16 -13.52
C LEU A 151 15.11 1.61 -14.87
N SER A 152 13.99 2.10 -15.41
CA SER A 152 13.47 1.68 -16.72
C SER A 152 14.42 2.04 -17.86
N ILE A 153 14.92 3.29 -17.87
CA ILE A 153 15.89 3.76 -18.86
C ILE A 153 17.15 2.89 -18.81
N ARG A 154 17.73 2.70 -17.61
CA ARG A 154 18.96 1.93 -17.45
C ARG A 154 18.75 0.45 -17.77
N SER A 155 17.62 -0.12 -17.37
CA SER A 155 17.27 -1.50 -17.66
C SER A 155 17.15 -1.71 -19.18
N LYS A 156 16.51 -0.80 -19.91
CA LYS A 156 16.46 -0.85 -21.39
C LYS A 156 17.85 -0.79 -22.02
N ARG A 157 18.76 0.04 -21.47
CA ARG A 157 20.13 0.21 -21.97
C ARG A 157 21.01 -1.02 -21.73
N LEU A 158 20.97 -1.60 -20.53
CA LEU A 158 21.92 -2.64 -20.11
C LEU A 158 21.36 -4.06 -20.27
N ALA A 159 20.08 -4.26 -19.99
CA ALA A 159 19.42 -5.56 -20.04
C ALA A 159 18.53 -5.74 -21.30
N GLY A 160 18.58 -4.79 -22.23
CA GLY A 160 17.82 -4.83 -23.48
C GLY A 160 16.33 -4.48 -23.33
N PRO A 161 15.58 -4.41 -24.44
CA PRO A 161 14.15 -4.11 -24.45
C PRO A 161 13.33 -5.20 -23.73
N TYR A 162 12.15 -4.82 -23.24
CA TYR A 162 11.21 -5.80 -22.70
C TYR A 162 10.30 -6.27 -23.83
N ASN A 163 10.37 -7.56 -24.16
CA ASN A 163 9.74 -8.14 -25.35
C ASN A 163 8.23 -8.40 -25.21
N ASP A 164 7.61 -8.04 -24.07
CA ASP A 164 6.16 -8.14 -23.88
C ASP A 164 5.50 -6.75 -23.90
N PRO A 165 4.91 -6.33 -25.04
CA PRO A 165 4.24 -5.04 -25.18
C PRO A 165 2.90 -4.94 -24.42
N ILE A 166 2.26 -6.06 -24.07
CA ILE A 166 1.00 -6.07 -23.30
C ILE A 166 1.29 -5.81 -21.82
N SER A 167 2.44 -6.28 -21.34
CA SER A 167 2.84 -6.19 -19.94
C SER A 167 3.71 -4.98 -19.60
N GLN A 168 4.06 -4.10 -20.56
CA GLN A 168 4.77 -2.86 -20.21
C GLN A 168 3.87 -1.96 -19.36
N PRO A 169 4.16 -1.79 -18.05
CA PRO A 169 3.34 -0.96 -17.20
C PRO A 169 3.41 0.47 -17.71
N LEU A 170 2.27 1.15 -17.78
CA LEU A 170 2.15 2.56 -18.18
C LEU A 170 3.19 3.48 -17.51
N CYS A 171 3.57 3.13 -16.27
CA CYS A 171 4.56 3.83 -15.46
C CYS A 171 6.02 3.63 -15.91
N ILE A 172 6.37 2.57 -16.63
CA ILE A 172 7.67 2.43 -17.30
C ILE A 172 7.74 3.39 -18.49
N THR A 173 6.71 3.39 -19.33
CA THR A 173 6.68 4.16 -20.59
C THR A 173 6.61 5.67 -20.36
N TYR A 174 5.76 6.13 -19.42
CA TYR A 174 5.62 7.56 -19.15
C TYR A 174 6.77 8.13 -18.31
N ALA A 175 7.25 7.40 -17.30
CA ALA A 175 8.29 7.91 -16.41
C ALA A 175 9.67 7.96 -17.08
N SER A 176 9.95 7.11 -18.08
CA SER A 176 11.22 7.13 -18.80
C SER A 176 11.44 8.38 -19.66
N HIS A 177 10.39 9.15 -19.93
CA HIS A 177 10.48 10.39 -20.70
C HIS A 177 10.53 11.65 -19.85
N GLU A 178 10.50 11.53 -18.51
CA GLU A 178 10.61 12.70 -17.64
C GLU A 178 12.04 13.18 -17.49
N GLN A 179 12.23 14.51 -17.56
CA GLN A 179 13.51 15.16 -17.26
C GLN A 179 14.06 14.74 -15.89
N GLY A 180 13.21 14.61 -14.87
CA GLY A 180 13.61 14.19 -13.53
C GLY A 180 14.10 12.74 -13.44
N ALA A 181 13.61 11.85 -14.32
CA ALA A 181 14.09 10.49 -14.41
C ALA A 181 15.40 10.42 -15.21
N MET A 182 15.50 11.15 -16.32
CA MET A 182 16.73 11.26 -17.12
C MET A 182 17.88 11.82 -16.29
N LYS A 183 17.69 12.96 -15.63
CA LYS A 183 18.70 13.58 -14.76
C LYS A 183 19.17 12.64 -13.64
N ARG A 184 18.24 11.86 -13.08
CA ARG A 184 18.56 10.87 -12.04
C ARG A 184 19.37 9.69 -12.61
N GLU A 185 19.13 9.31 -13.85
CA GLU A 185 19.85 8.23 -14.52
C GLU A 185 21.25 8.67 -14.96
N SER A 186 21.40 9.86 -15.53
CA SER A 186 22.64 10.33 -16.16
C SER A 186 23.52 11.20 -15.26
N ASP A 187 22.94 12.10 -14.46
CA ASP A 187 23.68 13.22 -13.89
C ASP A 187 23.85 13.13 -12.37
N ASP A 188 23.02 12.35 -11.68
CA ASP A 188 23.05 12.28 -10.21
C ASP A 188 24.13 11.28 -9.73
N PRO A 189 25.23 11.75 -9.11
CA PRO A 189 26.31 10.88 -8.68
C PRO A 189 25.85 9.85 -7.63
N LYS A 190 24.74 10.11 -6.92
CA LYS A 190 24.16 9.20 -5.94
C LYS A 190 23.57 7.94 -6.55
N TYR A 191 23.21 7.97 -7.84
CA TYR A 191 22.48 6.89 -8.51
C TYR A 191 23.23 6.31 -9.72
N LYS A 192 24.56 6.42 -9.74
CA LYS A 192 25.41 5.90 -10.83
C LYS A 192 25.30 4.40 -11.04
N THR A 193 25.00 3.61 -10.01
CA THR A 193 24.89 2.15 -10.10
C THR A 193 23.44 1.67 -10.06
N ALA A 194 23.15 0.55 -10.71
CA ALA A 194 21.84 -0.11 -10.62
C ALA A 194 21.50 -0.43 -9.16
N LYS A 195 22.48 -0.89 -8.38
CA LYS A 195 22.35 -1.17 -6.95
C LYS A 195 21.85 0.05 -6.15
N ALA A 196 22.39 1.24 -6.42
CA ALA A 196 21.95 2.46 -5.73
C ALA A 196 20.49 2.82 -6.05
N LEU A 197 20.09 2.69 -7.32
CA LEU A 197 18.70 2.91 -7.73
C LEU A 197 17.74 1.86 -7.15
N ILE A 198 18.13 0.58 -7.14
CA ILE A 198 17.33 -0.51 -6.56
C ILE A 198 17.19 -0.32 -5.04
N ASN A 199 18.24 0.09 -4.34
CA ASN A 199 18.17 0.43 -2.92
C ASN A 199 17.25 1.62 -2.65
N ARG A 200 17.24 2.62 -3.55
CA ARG A 200 16.28 3.73 -3.45
C ARG A 200 14.85 3.26 -3.67
N TRP A 201 14.63 2.36 -4.62
CA TRP A 201 13.34 1.73 -4.88
C TRP A 201 12.86 0.93 -3.66
N LYS A 202 13.75 0.14 -3.03
CA LYS A 202 13.49 -0.55 -1.76
C LYS A 202 13.04 0.40 -0.66
N TRP A 203 13.76 1.51 -0.44
CA TRP A 203 13.39 2.50 0.57
C TRP A 203 11.96 3.04 0.36
N HIS A 204 11.59 3.32 -0.89
CA HIS A 204 10.24 3.74 -1.23
C HIS A 204 9.20 2.64 -0.97
N ASN A 205 9.53 1.37 -1.22
CA ASN A 205 8.67 0.23 -0.92
C ASN A 205 8.56 -0.02 0.59
N ASP A 206 9.61 0.20 1.37
CA ASP A 206 9.57 0.14 2.84
C ASP A 206 8.61 1.19 3.42
N LEU A 207 8.68 2.43 2.95
CA LEU A 207 7.72 3.47 3.36
C LEU A 207 6.29 3.12 2.96
N ARG A 208 6.09 2.64 1.72
CA ARG A 208 4.78 2.19 1.26
C ARG A 208 4.25 1.05 2.13
N THR A 209 5.11 0.10 2.49
CA THR A 209 4.76 -1.01 3.38
C THR A 209 4.27 -0.51 4.73
N ALA A 210 4.98 0.44 5.35
CA ALA A 210 4.56 1.01 6.63
C ALA A 210 3.17 1.65 6.54
N LEU A 211 2.90 2.40 5.46
CA LEU A 211 1.59 3.01 5.23
C LEU A 211 0.48 1.96 5.01
N LEU A 212 0.75 0.90 4.24
CA LEU A 212 -0.21 -0.19 4.02
C LEU A 212 -0.49 -1.00 5.30
N ILE A 213 0.54 -1.26 6.11
CA ILE A 213 0.38 -1.91 7.42
C ILE A 213 -0.49 -1.05 8.33
N LEU A 214 -0.24 0.26 8.39
CA LEU A 214 -1.06 1.19 9.16
C LEU A 214 -2.53 1.14 8.72
N GLY A 215 -2.79 1.19 7.41
CA GLY A 215 -4.15 1.05 6.86
C GLY A 215 -4.82 -0.27 7.24
N THR A 216 -4.06 -1.37 7.22
CA THR A 216 -4.55 -2.69 7.64
C THR A 216 -4.91 -2.73 9.12
N ILE A 217 -4.05 -2.18 9.99
CA ILE A 217 -4.29 -2.12 11.44
C ILE A 217 -5.51 -1.26 11.75
N VAL A 218 -5.61 -0.07 11.15
CA VAL A 218 -6.76 0.82 11.36
C VAL A 218 -8.05 0.18 10.85
N GLY A 219 -8.01 -0.49 9.69
CA GLY A 219 -9.15 -1.25 9.18
C GLY A 219 -9.57 -2.38 10.13
N ALA A 220 -8.61 -3.12 10.69
CA ALA A 220 -8.90 -4.20 11.64
C ALA A 220 -9.54 -3.68 12.93
N ILE A 221 -9.01 -2.57 13.46
CA ILE A 221 -9.60 -1.87 14.62
C ILE A 221 -11.03 -1.45 14.30
N ALA A 222 -11.26 -0.80 13.15
CA ALA A 222 -12.60 -0.38 12.73
C ALA A 222 -13.57 -1.57 12.69
N VAL A 223 -13.16 -2.67 12.07
CA VAL A 223 -13.99 -3.88 11.99
C VAL A 223 -14.32 -4.43 13.38
N VAL A 224 -13.36 -4.49 14.31
CA VAL A 224 -13.59 -4.99 15.68
C VAL A 224 -14.53 -4.08 16.48
N LEU A 225 -14.47 -2.76 16.26
CA LEU A 225 -15.37 -1.78 16.88
C LEU A 225 -16.78 -1.82 16.27
N ASP A 226 -16.91 -2.36 15.06
CA ASP A 226 -18.14 -2.51 14.28
C ASP A 226 -18.75 -3.92 14.38
N LEU A 227 -18.33 -4.70 15.38
CA LEU A 227 -18.91 -5.99 15.79
C LEU A 227 -19.69 -5.81 17.09
#